data_AF-A0A919ZP87-F1
#
_entry.id   AF-A0A919ZP87-F1
#
_cell.length_a   1.000
_cell.length_b   1.000
_cell.length_c   1.000
_cell.angle_alpha   90.00
_cell.angle_beta   90.00
_cell.angle_gamma   90.00
#
_symmetry.space_group_name_H-M   'P 1'
#
loop_
_entity.id
_entity.type
_entity.pdbx_description
1 polymer ?
#
loop_
_entity_poly.entity_id
_entity_poly.type
_entity_poly.pdbx_seq_one_letter_code
_entity_poly.pdbx_strand_id
1 'polypeptide(L)'
;MLIGILLVWAVFILFMSTRSYQQQTIRPLLIKIANQINIDIPLPNVKVHYAGNNYDLQSNPYGFIEFTFRKSAHVFVYAVLTLLAHYLIRKKWGRSLYSYIIPLVFVVIVASIDETLQKYSVDRTSSPYDVLLDFTGGCIALLLMILIESFSRRRKV
;
A
#
# COMPACT_ATOMS: atom_id res chain seq x y z
N MET A 1 3.12 22.26 -10.73
CA MET A 1 3.95 21.55 -9.73
C MET A 1 3.23 20.35 -9.10
N LEU A 2 2.15 20.55 -8.33
CA LEU A 2 1.52 19.45 -7.57
C LEU A 2 0.87 18.34 -8.41
N ILE A 3 0.26 18.69 -9.55
CA ILE A 3 -0.25 17.73 -10.53
C ILE A 3 0.90 16.86 -11.07
N GLY A 4 2.05 17.46 -11.36
CA GLY A 4 3.22 16.73 -11.83
C GLY A 4 3.71 15.70 -10.81
N ILE A 5 3.74 16.06 -9.52
CA ILE A 5 4.10 15.13 -8.43
C ILE A 5 3.11 13.96 -8.37
N LEU A 6 1.80 14.23 -8.44
CA LEU A 6 0.77 13.18 -8.44
C LEU A 6 0.95 12.22 -9.62
N LEU A 7 1.19 12.75 -10.82
CA LEU A 7 1.39 11.93 -12.01
C LEU A 7 2.67 11.10 -11.93
N VAL A 8 3.78 11.70 -11.49
CA VAL A 8 5.05 10.97 -11.28
C VAL A 8 4.87 9.85 -10.26
N TRP A 9 4.14 10.09 -9.17
CA TRP A 9 3.85 9.07 -8.16
C TRP A 9 2.98 7.94 -8.72
N ALA A 10 1.92 8.28 -9.47
CA ALA A 10 1.07 7.27 -10.12
C ALA A 10 1.85 6.44 -11.16
N VAL A 11 2.69 7.07 -11.97
CA VAL A 11 3.56 6.37 -12.93
C VAL A 11 4.57 5.49 -12.21
N PHE A 12 5.13 5.95 -11.09
CA PHE A 12 6.03 5.14 -10.26
C PHE A 12 5.34 3.86 -9.74
N ILE A 13 4.10 3.96 -9.26
CA ILE A 13 3.28 2.81 -8.85
C ILE A 13 3.13 1.81 -10.00
N LEU A 14 2.62 2.29 -11.13
CA LEU A 14 2.35 1.43 -12.30
C LEU A 14 3.63 0.83 -12.88
N PHE A 15 4.74 1.55 -12.84
CA PHE A 15 6.04 1.03 -13.24
C PHE A 15 6.50 -0.10 -12.32
N MET A 16 6.34 0.05 -11.00
CA MET A 16 6.62 -1.01 -10.04
C MET A 16 5.72 -2.22 -10.27
N SER A 17 4.47 -2.03 -10.69
CA SER A 17 3.54 -3.11 -11.07
C SER A 17 4.08 -4.04 -12.14
N THR A 18 4.87 -3.53 -13.09
CA THR A 18 5.39 -4.30 -14.22
C THR A 18 6.58 -5.20 -13.88
N ARG A 19 7.14 -5.07 -12.67
CA ARG A 19 8.32 -5.86 -12.27
C ARG A 19 7.89 -7.24 -11.78
N SER A 20 8.60 -8.28 -12.24
CA SER A 20 8.29 -9.67 -11.86
C SER A 20 8.51 -9.94 -10.37
N TYR A 21 7.94 -11.04 -9.86
CA TYR A 21 8.11 -11.42 -8.45
C TYR A 21 9.60 -11.57 -8.05
N GLN A 22 10.41 -12.19 -8.93
CA GLN A 22 11.86 -12.37 -8.71
C GLN A 22 12.63 -11.06 -8.57
N GLN A 23 12.20 -10.00 -9.28
CA GLN A 23 12.86 -8.69 -9.20
C GLN A 23 12.47 -7.90 -7.94
N GLN A 24 11.34 -8.23 -7.32
CA GLN A 24 10.84 -7.54 -6.14
C GLN A 24 11.06 -8.31 -4.83
N THR A 25 11.65 -9.50 -4.89
CA THR A 25 11.75 -10.34 -3.72
C THR A 25 12.75 -9.78 -2.71
N ILE A 26 12.34 -9.71 -1.45
CA ILE A 26 13.22 -9.31 -0.34
C ILE A 26 13.78 -10.51 0.43
N ARG A 27 13.41 -11.74 0.05
CA ARG A 27 13.84 -12.97 0.73
C ARG A 27 15.36 -13.09 0.86
N PRO A 28 16.18 -12.80 -0.17
CA PRO A 28 17.64 -12.91 -0.04
C PRO A 28 18.20 -11.97 1.03
N LEU A 29 17.63 -10.77 1.15
CA LEU A 29 17.98 -9.81 2.20
C LEU A 29 17.57 -10.34 3.57
N LEU A 30 16.35 -10.84 3.72
CA LEU A 30 15.84 -11.37 4.99
C LEU A 30 16.69 -12.54 5.49
N ILE A 31 17.06 -13.48 4.61
CA ILE A 31 17.92 -14.62 4.97
C ILE A 31 19.30 -14.13 5.39
N LYS A 32 19.87 -13.16 4.66
CA LYS A 32 21.17 -12.56 5.01
C LYS A 32 21.14 -11.90 6.38
N ILE A 33 20.10 -11.12 6.68
CA ILE A 33 19.92 -10.45 7.97
C ILE A 33 19.70 -11.49 9.09
N ALA A 34 18.87 -12.50 8.87
CA ALA A 34 18.60 -13.54 9.86
C ALA A 34 19.87 -14.31 10.23
N ASN A 35 20.69 -14.68 9.24
CA ASN A 35 21.97 -15.35 9.46
C ASN A 35 22.98 -14.48 10.21
N GLN A 36 22.90 -13.15 10.09
CA GLN A 36 23.76 -12.22 10.83
C GLN A 36 23.34 -12.04 12.29
N ILE A 37 22.04 -12.16 12.57
CA ILE A 37 21.46 -11.84 13.88
C ILE A 37 21.32 -13.10 14.76
N ASN A 38 21.48 -14.31 14.19
CA ASN A 38 21.38 -15.59 14.91
C ASN A 38 20.10 -15.65 15.79
N ILE A 39 18.96 -15.43 15.13
CA ILE A 39 17.67 -15.28 15.81
C ILE A 39 17.16 -16.65 16.28
N ASP A 40 17.49 -17.03 17.53
CA ASP A 40 16.90 -18.17 18.25
C ASP A 40 15.60 -17.76 18.99
N ILE A 41 14.76 -16.95 18.35
CA ILE A 41 13.48 -16.54 18.94
C ILE A 41 12.41 -17.54 18.50
N PRO A 42 11.70 -18.20 19.45
CA PRO A 42 10.58 -19.07 19.09
C PRO A 42 9.51 -18.25 18.39
N LEU A 43 9.23 -18.61 17.12
CA LEU A 43 8.26 -17.88 16.30
C LEU A 43 6.83 -18.16 16.77
N PRO A 44 6.00 -17.12 16.97
CA PRO A 44 4.62 -17.31 17.34
C PRO A 44 3.82 -18.01 16.23
N ASN A 45 2.82 -18.80 16.61
CA ASN A 45 1.95 -19.49 15.65
C ASN A 45 0.93 -18.52 15.04
N VAL A 46 1.38 -17.76 14.04
CA VAL A 46 0.54 -16.81 13.30
C VAL A 46 0.28 -17.34 11.90
N LYS A 47 -1.00 -17.52 11.56
CA LYS A 47 -1.45 -17.97 10.26
C LYS A 47 -2.42 -16.95 9.67
N VAL A 48 -2.20 -16.58 8.42
CA VAL A 48 -3.03 -15.62 7.68
C VAL A 48 -3.52 -16.28 6.40
N HIS A 49 -4.84 -16.33 6.25
CA HIS A 49 -5.50 -16.75 5.02
C HIS A 49 -5.77 -15.51 4.16
N TYR A 50 -5.19 -15.45 2.97
CA TYR A 50 -5.35 -14.30 2.06
C TYR A 50 -5.47 -14.76 0.60
N ALA A 51 -6.53 -14.32 -0.09
CA ALA A 51 -6.78 -14.62 -1.50
C ALA A 51 -6.68 -16.13 -1.86
N GLY A 52 -7.13 -17.01 -0.95
CA GLY A 52 -7.07 -18.47 -1.12
C GLY A 52 -5.72 -19.12 -0.77
N ASN A 53 -4.71 -18.35 -0.38
CA ASN A 53 -3.40 -18.83 0.06
C ASN A 53 -3.24 -18.75 1.58
N ASN A 54 -2.45 -19.66 2.14
CA ASN A 54 -2.16 -19.73 3.57
C ASN A 54 -0.71 -19.29 3.80
N TYR A 55 -0.53 -18.21 4.55
CA TYR A 55 0.76 -17.70 4.99
C TYR A 55 0.95 -18.05 6.46
N ASP A 56 2.00 -18.82 6.75
CA ASP A 56 2.27 -19.33 8.10
C ASP A 56 3.69 -18.94 8.50
N LEU A 57 3.79 -18.23 9.63
CA LEU A 57 5.04 -17.70 10.15
C LEU A 57 6.00 -18.80 10.62
N GLN A 58 5.49 -19.93 11.12
CA GLN A 58 6.34 -21.03 11.62
C GLN A 58 6.91 -21.87 10.48
N SER A 59 6.08 -22.20 9.48
CA SER A 59 6.52 -23.05 8.36
C SER A 59 7.28 -22.28 7.27
N ASN A 60 6.95 -21.00 7.04
CA ASN A 60 7.62 -20.15 6.05
C ASN A 60 7.75 -18.70 6.52
N PRO A 61 8.66 -18.41 7.47
CA PRO A 61 8.81 -17.08 8.06
C PRO A 61 9.18 -16.00 7.04
N TYR A 62 10.10 -16.31 6.12
CA TYR A 62 10.55 -15.35 5.12
C TYR A 62 9.45 -15.01 4.12
N GLY A 63 8.66 -16.01 3.69
CA GLY A 63 7.50 -15.78 2.83
C GLY A 63 6.39 -14.99 3.53
N PHE A 64 6.16 -15.26 4.82
CA PHE A 64 5.21 -14.50 5.64
C PHE A 64 5.63 -13.03 5.75
N ILE A 65 6.88 -12.76 6.14
CA ILE A 65 7.41 -11.40 6.30
C ILE A 65 7.37 -10.65 4.97
N GLU A 66 7.78 -11.28 3.87
CA GLU A 66 7.70 -10.68 2.54
C GLU A 66 6.26 -10.36 2.15
N PHE A 67 5.31 -11.28 2.38
CA PHE A 67 3.90 -11.03 2.14
C PHE A 67 3.41 -9.82 2.94
N THR A 68 3.63 -9.79 4.25
CA THR A 68 3.23 -8.68 5.12
C THR A 68 3.87 -7.37 4.66
N PHE A 69 5.18 -7.36 4.40
CA PHE A 69 5.90 -6.18 3.94
C PHE A 69 5.32 -5.63 2.63
N ARG A 70 5.06 -6.50 1.65
CA ARG A 70 4.46 -6.10 0.37
C ARG A 70 3.08 -5.49 0.58
N LYS A 71 2.21 -6.13 1.36
CA LYS A 71 0.86 -5.60 1.64
C LYS A 71 0.90 -4.26 2.38
N SER A 72 1.81 -4.09 3.33
CA SER A 72 2.02 -2.81 4.01
C SER A 72 2.56 -1.73 3.07
N ALA A 73 3.48 -2.07 2.15
CA ALA A 73 4.01 -1.13 1.17
C ALA A 73 2.92 -0.63 0.21
N HIS A 74 2.04 -1.54 -0.27
CA HIS A 74 0.86 -1.20 -1.06
C HIS A 74 -0.04 -0.20 -0.34
N VAL A 75 -0.49 -0.53 0.88
CA VAL A 75 -1.29 0.37 1.73
C VAL A 75 -0.63 1.75 1.88
N PHE A 76 0.68 1.80 2.14
CA PHE A 76 1.41 3.05 2.29
C PHE A 76 1.45 3.88 1.01
N VAL A 77 1.80 3.26 -0.12
CA VAL A 77 1.98 3.95 -1.40
C VAL A 77 0.65 4.51 -1.92
N TYR A 78 -0.46 3.79 -1.73
CA TYR A 78 -1.81 4.26 -2.07
C TYR A 78 -2.37 5.28 -1.07
N ALA A 79 -1.99 5.19 0.21
CA ALA A 79 -2.26 6.25 1.19
C ALA A 79 -1.61 7.57 0.76
N VAL A 80 -0.33 7.55 0.34
CA VAL A 80 0.38 8.73 -0.18
C VAL A 80 -0.30 9.27 -1.45
N LEU A 81 -0.68 8.38 -2.39
CA LEU A 81 -1.41 8.76 -3.60
C LEU A 81 -2.73 9.48 -3.26
N THR A 82 -3.47 8.97 -2.28
CA THR A 82 -4.74 9.57 -1.82
C THR A 82 -4.52 10.95 -1.23
N LEU A 83 -3.50 11.14 -0.40
CA LEU A 83 -3.19 12.44 0.21
C LEU A 83 -2.76 13.48 -0.83
N LEU A 84 -1.94 13.09 -1.81
CA LEU A 84 -1.56 13.97 -2.91
C LEU A 84 -2.77 14.40 -3.74
N ALA A 85 -3.64 13.45 -4.08
CA ALA A 85 -4.88 13.74 -4.79
C ALA A 85 -5.80 14.63 -3.94
N HIS A 86 -5.98 14.35 -2.65
CA HIS A 86 -6.78 15.17 -1.73
C HIS A 86 -6.30 16.62 -1.70
N TYR A 87 -5.00 16.83 -1.52
CA TYR A 87 -4.43 18.17 -1.47
C TYR A 87 -4.67 18.94 -2.79
N LEU A 88 -4.55 18.25 -3.93
CA LEU A 88 -4.82 18.85 -5.24
C LEU A 88 -6.29 19.28 -5.39
N ILE A 89 -7.23 18.38 -5.07
CA ILE A 89 -8.67 18.64 -5.20
C ILE A 89 -9.09 19.73 -4.22
N ARG A 90 -8.60 19.67 -2.97
CA ARG A 90 -8.87 20.69 -1.95
C ARG A 90 -8.31 22.06 -2.32
N LYS A 91 -7.17 22.14 -2.99
CA LYS A 91 -6.63 23.42 -3.49
C LYS A 91 -7.57 24.06 -4.52
N LYS A 92 -8.24 23.25 -5.34
CA LYS A 92 -9.15 23.73 -6.40
C LYS A 92 -10.57 23.99 -5.91
N TRP A 93 -11.10 23.15 -5.03
CA TRP A 93 -12.52 23.16 -4.61
C TRP A 93 -12.75 23.38 -3.11
N GLY A 94 -11.70 23.70 -2.35
CA GLY A 94 -11.80 23.94 -0.90
C GLY A 94 -12.17 22.68 -0.11
N ARG A 95 -12.71 22.87 1.11
CA ARG A 95 -13.14 21.78 2.01
C ARG A 95 -14.51 21.21 1.64
N SER A 96 -14.74 20.92 0.36
CA SER A 96 -15.96 20.29 -0.11
C SER A 96 -15.91 18.77 0.07
N LEU A 97 -17.08 18.10 0.10
CA LEU A 97 -17.17 16.64 0.09
C LEU A 97 -16.42 16.01 -1.09
N TYR A 98 -16.38 16.71 -2.24
CA TYR A 98 -15.60 16.31 -3.41
C TYR A 98 -14.11 16.16 -3.13
N SER A 99 -13.56 16.91 -2.17
CA SER A 99 -12.16 16.79 -1.77
C SER A 99 -11.84 15.43 -1.13
N TYR A 100 -12.83 14.68 -0.66
CA TYR A 100 -12.64 13.35 -0.08
C TYR A 100 -13.04 12.23 -1.05
N ILE A 101 -14.14 12.40 -1.79
CA ILE A 101 -14.65 11.38 -2.70
C ILE A 101 -13.75 11.21 -3.92
N ILE A 102 -13.34 12.31 -4.58
CA ILE A 102 -12.57 12.24 -5.83
C ILE A 102 -11.22 11.52 -5.64
N PRO A 103 -10.43 11.80 -4.59
CA PRO A 103 -9.19 11.06 -4.34
C PRO A 103 -9.40 9.55 -4.14
N LEU A 104 -10.46 9.15 -3.43
CA LEU A 104 -10.76 7.74 -3.19
C LEU A 104 -11.14 7.02 -4.49
N VAL A 105 -12.00 7.64 -5.32
CA VAL A 105 -12.34 7.11 -6.64
C VAL A 105 -11.09 7.00 -7.51
N PHE A 106 -10.22 8.01 -7.48
CA PHE A 106 -8.97 8.00 -8.23
C PHE A 106 -8.04 6.85 -7.80
N VAL A 107 -7.93 6.58 -6.50
CA VAL A 107 -7.16 5.46 -5.96
C VAL A 107 -7.71 4.10 -6.40
N VAL A 108 -9.04 3.91 -6.38
CA VAL A 108 -9.65 2.67 -6.87
C VAL A 108 -9.33 2.46 -8.36
N ILE A 109 -9.37 3.52 -9.17
CA ILE A 109 -9.02 3.43 -10.59
C ILE A 109 -7.56 3.03 -10.76
N VAL A 110 -6.63 3.71 -10.08
CA VAL A 110 -5.19 3.40 -10.19
C VAL A 110 -4.88 2.01 -9.66
N ALA A 111 -5.49 1.58 -8.55
CA ALA A 111 -5.34 0.23 -8.00
C ALA A 111 -5.90 -0.84 -8.94
N SER A 112 -7.04 -0.59 -9.60
CA SER A 112 -7.59 -1.51 -10.58
C SER A 112 -6.69 -1.67 -11.81
N ILE A 113 -6.05 -0.59 -12.25
CA ILE A 113 -5.07 -0.62 -13.35
C ILE A 113 -3.81 -1.37 -12.92
N ASP A 114 -3.30 -1.10 -11.72
CA ASP A 114 -2.15 -1.80 -11.14
C ASP A 114 -2.40 -3.31 -11.11
N GLU A 115 -3.54 -3.72 -10.56
CA GLU A 115 -3.94 -5.13 -10.46
C GLU A 115 -4.04 -5.81 -11.83
N THR A 116 -4.56 -5.07 -12.82
CA THR A 116 -4.65 -5.53 -14.20
C THR A 116 -3.25 -5.72 -14.80
N LEU A 117 -2.31 -4.80 -14.58
CA LEU A 117 -0.93 -4.93 -15.03
C LEU A 117 -0.19 -6.06 -14.32
N GLN A 118 -0.43 -6.26 -13.02
CA GLN A 118 0.15 -7.37 -12.26
C GLN A 118 -0.31 -8.73 -12.80
N LYS A 119 -1.57 -8.85 -13.24
CA LYS A 119 -2.09 -10.10 -13.84
C LYS A 119 -1.29 -10.55 -15.07
N TYR A 120 -0.72 -9.62 -15.83
CA TYR A 120 0.10 -9.93 -17.01
C TYR A 120 1.59 -10.19 -16.68
N SER A 121 1.98 -10.02 -15.41
CA SER A 121 3.35 -10.27 -14.96
C SER A 121 3.52 -11.73 -14.53
N VAL A 122 4.60 -12.37 -15.00
CA VAL A 122 4.91 -13.77 -14.70
C VAL A 122 5.11 -13.98 -13.19
N ASP A 123 4.54 -15.07 -12.67
CA ASP A 123 4.60 -15.49 -11.26
C ASP A 123 3.99 -14.51 -10.24
N ARG A 124 3.03 -13.67 -10.66
CA ARG A 124 2.23 -12.86 -9.74
C ARG A 124 0.80 -13.34 -9.64
N THR A 125 0.35 -13.55 -8.40
CA THR A 125 -1.07 -13.75 -8.08
C THR A 125 -1.72 -12.38 -7.99
N SER A 126 -2.54 -12.04 -8.97
CA SER A 126 -3.47 -10.93 -8.86
C SER A 126 -4.70 -11.32 -8.04
N SER A 127 -5.18 -10.42 -7.20
CA SER A 127 -6.37 -10.58 -6.39
C SER A 127 -7.21 -9.30 -6.31
N PRO A 128 -8.54 -9.36 -6.50
CA PRO A 128 -9.41 -8.21 -6.26
C PRO A 128 -9.38 -7.74 -4.80
N TYR A 129 -8.92 -8.58 -3.86
CA TYR A 129 -8.69 -8.18 -2.47
C TYR A 129 -7.58 -7.11 -2.36
N ASP A 130 -6.65 -7.04 -3.31
CA ASP A 130 -5.56 -6.05 -3.29
C ASP A 130 -6.09 -4.64 -3.60
N VAL A 131 -7.03 -4.52 -4.55
CA VAL A 131 -7.73 -3.25 -4.82
C VAL A 131 -8.49 -2.76 -3.59
N LEU A 132 -9.16 -3.67 -2.87
CA LEU A 132 -9.86 -3.33 -1.63
C LEU A 132 -8.87 -2.89 -0.54
N LEU A 133 -7.75 -3.59 -0.41
CA LEU A 133 -6.71 -3.25 0.55
C LEU A 133 -6.13 -1.85 0.27
N ASP A 134 -5.82 -1.54 -0.99
CA ASP A 134 -5.31 -0.23 -1.40
C ASP A 134 -6.32 0.89 -1.14
N PHE A 135 -7.60 0.62 -1.41
CA PHE A 135 -8.69 1.53 -1.05
C PHE A 135 -8.78 1.76 0.47
N THR A 136 -8.64 0.72 1.30
CA THR A 136 -8.63 0.88 2.76
C THR A 136 -7.44 1.73 3.22
N GLY A 137 -6.28 1.60 2.57
CA GLY A 137 -5.13 2.47 2.82
C GLY A 137 -5.42 3.95 2.54
N GLY A 138 -6.10 4.24 1.43
CA GLY A 138 -6.58 5.58 1.12
C GLY A 138 -7.56 6.14 2.14
N CYS A 139 -8.52 5.32 2.59
CA CYS A 139 -9.46 5.69 3.65
C CYS A 139 -8.76 6.01 4.97
N ILE A 140 -7.81 5.17 5.39
CA ILE A 140 -6.99 5.38 6.60
C ILE A 140 -6.22 6.70 6.50
N ALA A 141 -5.63 6.99 5.35
CA ALA A 141 -4.87 8.22 5.13
C ALA A 141 -5.74 9.48 5.32
N LEU A 142 -6.93 9.50 4.72
CA LEU A 142 -7.88 10.60 4.88
C LEU A 142 -8.36 10.73 6.32
N LEU A 143 -8.69 9.61 6.97
CA LEU A 143 -9.13 9.60 8.36
C LEU A 143 -8.06 10.20 9.28
N LEU A 144 -6.81 9.75 9.15
CA LEU A 144 -5.68 10.28 9.94
C LEU A 144 -5.48 11.76 9.68
N MET A 145 -5.56 12.21 8.43
CA MET A 145 -5.46 13.63 8.10
C MET A 145 -6.58 14.45 8.77
N ILE A 146 -7.83 14.00 8.72
CA ILE A 146 -8.96 14.68 9.37
C ILE A 146 -8.74 14.78 10.88
N LEU A 147 -8.29 13.69 11.51
CA LEU A 147 -7.98 13.66 12.95
C LEU A 147 -6.89 14.67 13.28
N ILE A 148 -5.76 14.67 12.56
CA ILE A 148 -4.65 15.60 12.77
C ILE A 148 -5.11 17.06 12.63
N GLU A 149 -5.91 17.37 11.61
CA GLU A 149 -6.45 18.73 11.43
C GLU A 149 -7.43 19.13 12.53
N SER A 150 -8.21 18.19 13.05
CA SER A 150 -9.13 18.41 14.17
C SER A 150 -8.36 18.73 15.45
N PHE A 151 -7.34 17.93 15.77
CA PHE A 151 -6.48 18.15 16.94
C PHE A 151 -5.68 19.45 16.84
N SER A 152 -5.15 19.79 15.67
CA SER A 152 -4.39 21.04 15.46
C SER A 152 -5.27 22.29 15.62
N ARG A 153 -6.53 22.24 15.16
CA ARG A 153 -7.49 23.35 15.37
C ARG A 153 -7.84 23.55 16.84
N ARG A 154 -8.02 22.46 17.60
CA ARG A 154 -8.32 22.54 19.04
C ARG A 154 -7.18 23.11 19.88
N ARG A 155 -5.93 23.04 19.41
CA ARG A 155 -4.77 23.65 20.10
C ARG A 155 -4.57 25.14 19.79
N LYS A 156 -5.24 25.68 18.76
CA LYS A 156 -5.14 27.09 18.36
C LYS A 156 -6.29 27.96 18.89
N VAL A 157 -7.30 27.35 19.50
CA VAL A 157 -8.38 28.01 20.24
C VAL A 157 -7.99 28.00 21.71
#